data_AF-A0AAV6DBM3-F1
#
_entry.id   AF-A0AAV6DBM3-F1
#
_cell.length_a   1.000
_cell.length_b   1.000
_cell.length_c   1.000
_cell.angle_alpha   90.00
_cell.angle_beta   90.00
_cell.angle_gamma   90.00
#
_symmetry.space_group_name_H-M   'P 1'
#
loop_
_entity.id
_entity.type
_entity.pdbx_description
1 polymer ?
#
loop_
_entity_poly.entity_id
_entity_poly.type
_entity_poly.pdbx_seq_one_letter_code
_entity_poly.pdbx_strand_id
1 'polypeptide(L)'
;MSGLTWGVLAIMAIALAGPSPASAQGEVAATLSVLGGQVERIAAGAGGYEVGVTGMNLVEGDRVRTGVGGVALITFLNGTTVTVLPDSDVAVRSGAADRATGTMRLFIHAGRVWARVVQVATVRSVLTLESNDYSATARDGLIGAERAPEGFVCWTRRGSMTIANGPGQSEAVLMAGQRAWARRGWPITPEPFVAGASTLTVESTGPVVPLLRLPDGRVSAGFLSEEVEVNQVFGSLTSSRGRQRWVVEVPAGAPGAYPLVLTGVGAGPFAVQVSARYLGFRVFRETLTGEARHGERLVTRIATRVTGDDPRTARIHSGSLEALRAWDGDGPAAVLLRPALGGDAGMR
;
A
#
# COMPACT_ATOMS: atom_id res chain seq x y z
N MET A 1 -74.13 -53.71 -9.91
CA MET A 1 -72.94 -53.99 -10.75
C MET A 1 -72.23 -52.68 -10.98
N SER A 2 -70.95 -52.61 -10.58
CA SER A 2 -69.88 -51.75 -11.15
C SER A 2 -70.08 -50.22 -11.01
N GLY A 3 -69.43 -49.46 -10.13
CA GLY A 3 -68.04 -49.52 -9.67
C GLY A 3 -67.14 -48.74 -10.65
N LEU A 4 -66.99 -47.41 -10.46
CA LEU A 4 -66.04 -46.60 -11.24
C LEU A 4 -65.19 -45.72 -10.30
N THR A 5 -64.01 -46.25 -9.98
CA THR A 5 -62.91 -45.62 -9.25
C THR A 5 -62.21 -44.57 -10.10
N TRP A 6 -62.11 -43.34 -9.60
CA TRP A 6 -61.25 -42.28 -10.17
C TRP A 6 -59.82 -42.45 -9.67
N GLY A 7 -58.89 -42.76 -10.58
CA GLY A 7 -57.46 -42.83 -10.30
C GLY A 7 -56.84 -41.44 -10.29
N VAL A 8 -56.21 -41.08 -9.17
CA VAL A 8 -55.37 -39.88 -9.04
C VAL A 8 -54.01 -40.17 -9.67
N LEU A 9 -53.67 -39.46 -10.74
CA LEU A 9 -52.36 -39.53 -11.39
C LEU A 9 -51.40 -38.54 -10.69
N ALA A 10 -50.53 -39.05 -9.83
CA ALA A 10 -49.47 -38.27 -9.20
C ALA A 10 -48.25 -38.19 -10.15
N ILE A 11 -47.99 -37.01 -10.71
CA ILE A 11 -46.79 -36.72 -11.49
C ILE A 11 -45.65 -36.42 -10.49
N MET A 12 -44.78 -37.41 -10.25
CA MET A 12 -43.50 -37.20 -9.58
C MET A 12 -42.56 -36.44 -10.53
N ALA A 13 -42.35 -35.15 -10.28
CA ALA A 13 -41.27 -34.39 -10.89
C ALA A 13 -39.95 -34.77 -10.20
N ILE A 14 -39.18 -35.66 -10.84
CA ILE A 14 -37.80 -35.98 -10.43
C ILE A 14 -36.93 -34.77 -10.79
N ALA A 15 -36.61 -33.95 -9.78
CA ALA A 15 -35.62 -32.90 -9.91
C ALA A 15 -34.24 -33.54 -10.07
N LEU A 16 -33.72 -33.54 -11.30
CA LEU A 16 -32.32 -33.86 -11.59
C LEU A 16 -31.44 -32.78 -10.94
N ALA A 17 -30.97 -33.05 -9.72
CA ALA A 17 -29.88 -32.31 -9.10
C ALA A 17 -28.61 -32.61 -9.90
N GLY A 18 -28.35 -31.80 -10.93
CA GLY A 18 -27.07 -31.80 -11.63
C GLY A 18 -25.94 -31.46 -10.65
N PRO A 19 -24.73 -32.03 -10.83
CA PRO A 19 -23.60 -31.69 -9.99
C PRO A 19 -23.34 -30.18 -10.08
N SER A 20 -23.53 -29.47 -8.97
CA SER A 20 -23.08 -28.08 -8.85
C SER A 20 -21.58 -28.06 -9.15
N PRO A 21 -21.12 -27.26 -10.13
CA PRO A 21 -19.68 -27.13 -10.38
C PRO A 21 -19.05 -26.64 -9.07
N ALA A 22 -18.19 -27.45 -8.49
CA ALA A 22 -17.35 -27.03 -7.39
C ALA A 22 -16.44 -25.93 -7.94
N SER A 23 -16.75 -24.67 -7.60
CA SER A 23 -15.89 -23.54 -7.90
C SER A 23 -14.52 -23.86 -7.32
N ALA A 24 -13.53 -24.11 -8.17
CA ALA A 24 -12.16 -24.26 -7.73
C ALA A 24 -11.79 -23.00 -6.97
N GLN A 25 -11.73 -23.07 -5.64
CA GLN A 25 -11.31 -21.97 -4.81
C GLN A 25 -9.84 -21.70 -5.14
N GLY A 26 -9.59 -20.61 -5.88
CA GLY A 26 -8.24 -20.18 -6.19
C GLY A 26 -7.44 -19.98 -4.92
N GLU A 27 -6.15 -20.30 -4.97
CA GLU A 27 -5.26 -20.11 -3.83
C GLU A 27 -5.07 -18.61 -3.54
N VAL A 28 -5.13 -18.24 -2.26
CA VAL A 28 -5.02 -16.84 -1.83
C VAL A 28 -3.63 -16.29 -2.17
N ALA A 29 -3.58 -15.21 -2.96
CA ALA A 29 -2.34 -14.55 -3.36
C ALA A 29 -2.03 -13.32 -2.49
N ALA A 30 -3.07 -12.63 -2.01
CA ALA A 30 -2.94 -11.43 -1.19
C ALA A 30 -4.22 -11.17 -0.38
N THR A 31 -4.17 -10.18 0.51
CA THR A 31 -5.34 -9.66 1.22
C THR A 31 -5.54 -8.18 0.92
N LEU A 32 -6.79 -7.78 0.71
CA LEU A 32 -7.23 -6.41 0.48
C LEU A 32 -7.58 -5.73 1.81
N SER A 33 -7.13 -4.49 1.98
CA SER A 33 -7.59 -3.58 3.03
C SER A 33 -8.10 -2.28 2.40
N VAL A 34 -9.29 -1.84 2.80
CA VAL A 34 -9.86 -0.57 2.35
C VAL A 34 -9.43 0.53 3.33
N LEU A 35 -8.64 1.49 2.84
CA LEU A 35 -8.13 2.60 3.63
C LEU A 35 -9.05 3.83 3.59
N GLY A 36 -9.89 3.94 2.56
CA GLY A 36 -10.95 4.94 2.48
C GLY A 36 -11.58 5.01 1.09
N GLY A 37 -12.72 5.71 1.00
CA GLY A 37 -13.45 5.91 -0.26
C GLY A 37 -14.01 4.63 -0.87
N GLN A 38 -14.37 4.69 -2.16
CA GLN A 38 -14.92 3.56 -2.90
C GLN A 38 -13.81 2.62 -3.38
N VAL A 39 -13.90 1.35 -2.99
CA VAL A 39 -13.03 0.26 -3.44
C VAL A 39 -13.92 -0.90 -3.86
N GLU A 40 -13.62 -1.48 -5.01
CA GLU A 40 -14.35 -2.61 -5.59
C GLU A 40 -13.35 -3.73 -5.91
N ARG A 41 -13.80 -4.98 -5.75
CA ARG A 41 -13.13 -6.17 -6.27
C ARG A 41 -13.91 -6.69 -7.46
N ILE A 42 -13.20 -7.15 -8.49
CA ILE A 42 -13.77 -7.89 -9.61
C ILE A 42 -13.10 -9.26 -9.58
N ALA A 43 -13.86 -10.30 -9.26
CA ALA A 43 -13.31 -11.64 -9.18
C ALA A 43 -12.80 -12.12 -10.56
N ALA A 44 -11.75 -12.94 -10.57
CA ALA A 44 -11.22 -13.53 -11.79
C ALA A 44 -12.32 -14.23 -12.62
N GLY A 45 -12.47 -13.84 -13.88
CA GLY A 45 -13.49 -14.40 -14.79
C GLY A 45 -14.93 -13.94 -14.52
N ALA A 46 -15.17 -13.12 -13.50
CA ALA A 46 -16.48 -12.53 -13.24
C ALA A 46 -16.68 -11.25 -14.07
N GLY A 47 -17.93 -11.01 -14.49
CA GLY A 47 -18.34 -9.76 -15.13
C GLY A 47 -18.84 -8.69 -14.14
N GLY A 48 -18.93 -9.01 -12.85
CA GLY A 48 -19.55 -8.17 -11.83
C GLY A 48 -18.56 -7.54 -10.86
N TYR A 49 -18.95 -6.39 -10.30
CA TYR A 49 -18.22 -5.69 -9.24
C TYR A 49 -18.77 -6.12 -7.87
N GLU A 50 -17.87 -6.37 -6.93
CA GLU A 50 -18.16 -6.58 -5.52
C GLU A 50 -17.58 -5.41 -4.71
N VAL A 51 -18.28 -4.97 -3.66
CA VAL A 51 -17.74 -3.95 -2.76
C VAL A 51 -16.52 -4.53 -2.04
N GLY A 52 -15.38 -3.84 -2.14
CA GLY A 52 -14.17 -4.21 -1.44
C GLY A 52 -14.34 -4.05 0.07
N VAL A 53 -13.93 -5.05 0.83
CA VAL A 53 -13.93 -5.01 2.30
C VAL A 53 -12.56 -5.37 2.84
N THR A 54 -12.20 -4.78 3.98
CA THR A 54 -10.93 -5.09 4.64
C THR A 54 -10.90 -6.55 5.10
N GLY A 55 -9.79 -7.23 4.81
CA GLY A 55 -9.62 -8.66 5.09
C GLY A 55 -10.04 -9.58 3.93
N MET A 56 -10.55 -9.03 2.83
CA MET A 56 -10.94 -9.83 1.66
C MET A 56 -9.72 -10.47 0.99
N ASN A 57 -9.79 -11.77 0.74
CA ASN A 57 -8.74 -12.48 0.01
C ASN A 57 -8.79 -12.12 -1.48
N LEU A 58 -7.60 -11.96 -2.06
CA LEU A 58 -7.40 -11.78 -3.49
C LEU A 58 -6.69 -13.01 -4.04
N VAL A 59 -7.20 -13.55 -5.13
CA VAL A 59 -6.58 -14.65 -5.89
C VAL A 59 -5.99 -14.13 -7.20
N GLU A 60 -5.23 -14.96 -7.90
CA GLU A 60 -4.73 -14.60 -9.23
C GLU A 60 -5.89 -14.29 -10.19
N GLY A 61 -5.75 -13.22 -10.96
CA GLY A 61 -6.76 -12.72 -11.90
C GLY A 61 -7.77 -11.76 -11.29
N ASP A 62 -7.87 -11.65 -9.96
CA ASP A 62 -8.72 -10.66 -9.32
C ASP A 62 -8.25 -9.25 -9.64
N ARG A 63 -9.21 -8.33 -9.82
CA ARG A 63 -8.95 -6.90 -9.97
C ARG A 63 -9.43 -6.12 -8.77
N VAL A 64 -8.69 -5.08 -8.44
CA VAL A 64 -9.04 -4.08 -7.44
C VAL A 64 -9.17 -2.74 -8.13
N ARG A 65 -10.34 -2.12 -7.99
CA ARG A 65 -10.64 -0.80 -8.55
C ARG A 65 -10.90 0.18 -7.43
N THR A 66 -10.28 1.35 -7.51
CA THR A 66 -10.49 2.48 -6.61
C THR A 66 -11.20 3.60 -7.36
N GLY A 67 -12.26 4.15 -6.76
CA GLY A 67 -12.95 5.31 -7.29
C GLY A 67 -12.34 6.63 -6.83
N VAL A 68 -13.10 7.71 -6.95
CA VAL A 68 -12.72 9.04 -6.46
C VAL A 68 -12.50 8.99 -4.95
N GLY A 69 -11.29 9.37 -4.52
CA GLY A 69 -10.89 9.30 -3.11
C GLY A 69 -10.77 7.87 -2.55
N GLY A 70 -10.92 6.85 -3.39
CA GLY A 70 -10.72 5.44 -3.05
C GLY A 70 -9.25 5.14 -2.81
N VAL A 71 -8.92 4.48 -1.71
CA VAL A 71 -7.57 4.03 -1.42
C VAL A 71 -7.64 2.61 -0.86
N ALA A 72 -6.87 1.72 -1.47
CA ALA A 72 -6.77 0.34 -1.04
C ALA A 72 -5.31 -0.04 -0.76
N LEU A 73 -5.12 -1.01 0.13
CA LEU A 73 -3.84 -1.64 0.41
C LEU A 73 -3.94 -3.12 0.12
N ILE A 74 -3.13 -3.59 -0.83
CA ILE A 74 -2.94 -5.00 -1.12
C ILE A 74 -1.72 -5.46 -0.32
N THR A 75 -1.91 -6.48 0.52
CA THR A 75 -0.83 -7.10 1.29
C THR A 75 -0.60 -8.51 0.77
N PHE A 76 0.57 -8.74 0.16
CA PHE A 76 0.98 -10.06 -0.31
C PHE A 76 1.47 -10.93 0.85
N LEU A 77 1.47 -12.25 0.65
CA LEU A 77 1.84 -13.24 1.68
C LEU A 77 3.26 -13.06 2.24
N ASN A 78 4.18 -12.45 1.47
CA ASN A 78 5.55 -12.18 1.90
C ASN A 78 5.71 -10.84 2.65
N GLY A 79 4.61 -10.13 2.94
CA GLY A 79 4.60 -8.84 3.61
C GLY A 79 4.88 -7.63 2.70
N THR A 80 5.11 -7.85 1.40
CA THR A 80 5.10 -6.77 0.40
C THR A 80 3.72 -6.14 0.36
N THR A 81 3.68 -4.82 0.32
CA THR A 81 2.43 -4.06 0.28
C THR A 81 2.38 -3.16 -0.94
N VAL A 82 1.19 -3.03 -1.52
CA VAL A 82 0.92 -2.11 -2.63
C VAL A 82 -0.31 -1.28 -2.27
N THR A 83 -0.12 0.02 -2.13
CA THR A 83 -1.20 1.00 -2.03
C THR A 83 -1.69 1.35 -3.43
N VAL A 84 -2.96 1.06 -3.70
CA VAL A 84 -3.69 1.45 -4.90
C VAL A 84 -4.32 2.80 -4.61
N LEU A 85 -3.89 3.83 -5.34
CA LEU A 85 -4.31 5.22 -5.13
C LEU A 85 -5.67 5.48 -5.81
N PRO A 86 -6.28 6.66 -5.62
CA PRO A 86 -7.56 6.98 -6.26
C PRO A 86 -7.54 6.78 -7.78
N ASP A 87 -8.72 6.50 -8.34
CA ASP A 87 -8.95 6.39 -9.78
C ASP A 87 -8.02 5.37 -10.47
N SER A 88 -7.80 4.22 -9.83
CA SER A 88 -6.88 3.19 -10.28
C SER A 88 -7.56 1.84 -10.44
N ASP A 89 -7.01 1.01 -11.33
CA ASP A 89 -7.50 -0.32 -11.65
C ASP A 89 -6.31 -1.25 -11.85
N VAL A 90 -6.21 -2.26 -10.98
CA VAL A 90 -5.07 -3.18 -10.94
C VAL A 90 -5.54 -4.61 -10.88
N ALA A 91 -4.80 -5.54 -11.48
CA ALA A 91 -5.04 -6.98 -11.43
C ALA A 91 -3.88 -7.71 -10.75
N VAL A 92 -4.20 -8.67 -9.88
CA VAL A 92 -3.21 -9.57 -9.28
C VAL A 92 -2.81 -10.63 -10.30
N ARG A 93 -1.51 -10.77 -10.59
CA ARG A 93 -0.96 -11.75 -11.55
C ARG A 93 0.12 -12.61 -10.91
N SER A 94 -0.17 -13.23 -9.77
CA SER A 94 0.81 -14.09 -9.09
C SER A 94 0.51 -15.56 -9.41
N GLY A 95 1.23 -16.14 -10.35
CA GLY A 95 1.13 -17.56 -10.70
C GLY A 95 1.61 -18.49 -9.58
N ALA A 96 1.25 -19.78 -9.64
CA ALA A 96 1.71 -20.78 -8.66
C ALA A 96 3.25 -20.91 -8.59
N ALA A 97 3.93 -20.87 -9.75
CA ALA A 97 5.39 -20.87 -9.82
C ALA A 97 6.01 -19.56 -9.29
N ASP A 98 5.34 -18.44 -9.49
CA ASP A 98 5.77 -17.14 -8.97
C ASP A 98 5.72 -17.16 -7.44
N ARG A 99 4.69 -17.76 -6.84
CA ARG A 99 4.59 -17.91 -5.38
C ARG A 99 5.69 -18.78 -4.79
N ALA A 100 6.02 -19.91 -5.43
CA ALA A 100 7.14 -20.76 -4.99
C ALA A 100 8.49 -20.02 -5.00
N THR A 101 8.63 -19.02 -5.87
CA THR A 101 9.86 -18.20 -5.98
C THR A 101 9.80 -16.88 -5.21
N GLY A 102 8.66 -16.55 -4.58
CA GLY A 102 8.44 -15.27 -3.91
C GLY A 102 8.24 -14.09 -4.86
N THR A 103 7.98 -14.36 -6.14
CA THR A 103 7.65 -13.36 -7.16
C THR A 103 6.18 -12.97 -7.06
N MET A 104 5.90 -11.68 -7.11
CA MET A 104 4.55 -11.13 -7.14
C MET A 104 4.45 -10.21 -8.34
N ARG A 105 3.33 -10.26 -9.04
CA ARG A 105 3.12 -9.39 -10.20
C ARG A 105 1.78 -8.70 -10.05
N LEU A 106 1.78 -7.41 -10.36
CA LEU A 106 0.59 -6.59 -10.35
C LEU A 106 0.49 -5.88 -11.69
N PHE A 107 -0.63 -6.09 -12.39
CA PHE A 107 -0.89 -5.44 -13.66
C PHE A 107 -1.69 -4.17 -13.44
N ILE A 108 -1.24 -3.04 -13.97
CA ILE A 108 -1.88 -1.73 -13.80
C ILE A 108 -2.62 -1.41 -15.10
N HIS A 109 -3.94 -1.55 -15.08
CA HIS A 109 -4.80 -1.18 -16.20
C HIS A 109 -4.89 0.34 -16.33
N ALA A 110 -5.04 1.04 -15.20
CA ALA A 110 -5.13 2.49 -15.12
C ALA A 110 -4.70 3.01 -13.74
N GLY A 111 -4.27 4.27 -13.70
CA GLY A 111 -3.98 4.97 -12.45
C GLY A 111 -2.60 4.63 -11.88
N ARG A 112 -2.47 4.74 -10.56
CA ARG A 112 -1.18 4.78 -9.86
C ARG A 112 -1.14 3.84 -8.67
N VAL A 113 0.03 3.22 -8.48
CA VAL A 113 0.34 2.44 -7.29
C VAL A 113 1.62 2.89 -6.60
N TRP A 114 1.69 2.58 -5.32
CA TRP A 114 2.85 2.82 -4.47
C TRP A 114 3.13 1.59 -3.62
N ALA A 115 4.35 1.08 -3.63
CA ALA A 115 4.66 -0.21 -3.04
C ALA A 115 5.88 -0.17 -2.11
N ARG A 116 5.77 -0.94 -1.03
CA ARG A 116 6.89 -1.31 -0.17
C ARG A 116 7.23 -2.78 -0.43
N VAL A 117 8.40 -3.01 -1.00
CA VAL A 117 8.92 -4.37 -1.26
C VAL A 117 9.80 -4.79 -0.10
N VAL A 118 9.43 -5.89 0.55
CA VAL A 118 10.10 -6.40 1.75
C VAL A 118 11.07 -7.50 1.35
N GLN A 119 12.34 -7.32 1.69
CA GLN A 119 13.30 -8.41 1.64
C GLN A 119 13.34 -9.12 2.99
N VAL A 120 12.88 -10.37 3.03
CA VAL A 120 13.00 -11.24 4.20
C VAL A 120 14.23 -12.11 4.00
N ALA A 121 15.06 -12.29 5.03
CA ALA A 121 16.39 -12.91 4.92
C ALA A 121 16.44 -14.26 4.18
N THR A 122 15.35 -15.03 4.22
CA THR A 122 15.24 -16.36 3.61
C THR A 122 14.54 -16.38 2.25
N VAL A 123 13.81 -15.32 1.87
CA VAL A 123 13.01 -15.26 0.63
C VAL A 123 13.39 -14.03 -0.17
N ARG A 124 13.89 -14.24 -1.38
CA ARG A 124 14.12 -13.15 -2.35
C ARG A 124 12.77 -12.71 -2.91
N SER A 125 12.06 -11.86 -2.17
CA SER A 125 10.83 -11.24 -2.66
C SER A 125 11.13 -10.41 -3.91
N VAL A 126 10.32 -10.57 -4.95
CA VAL A 126 10.41 -9.77 -6.17
C VAL A 126 9.03 -9.24 -6.48
N LEU A 127 8.88 -7.93 -6.62
CA LEU A 127 7.65 -7.30 -7.09
C LEU A 127 7.87 -6.80 -8.51
N THR A 128 6.98 -7.20 -9.42
CA THR A 128 6.92 -6.68 -10.79
C THR A 128 5.60 -5.93 -10.99
N LEU A 129 5.72 -4.64 -11.31
CA LEU A 129 4.61 -3.79 -11.73
C LEU A 129 4.52 -3.81 -13.25
N GLU A 130 3.37 -4.16 -13.80
CA GLU A 130 3.18 -4.38 -15.24
C GLU A 130 2.19 -3.39 -15.84
N SER A 131 2.40 -3.12 -17.12
CA SER A 131 1.45 -2.50 -18.03
C SER A 131 1.37 -3.35 -19.30
N ASN A 132 0.62 -2.90 -20.32
CA ASN A 132 0.51 -3.61 -21.59
C ASN A 132 1.88 -3.85 -22.27
N ASP A 133 2.80 -2.89 -22.16
CA ASP A 133 4.03 -2.85 -22.96
C ASP A 133 5.31 -2.94 -22.12
N TYR A 134 5.20 -2.73 -20.80
CA TYR A 134 6.36 -2.60 -19.93
C TYR A 134 6.16 -3.29 -18.59
N SER A 135 7.27 -3.68 -17.99
CA SER A 135 7.36 -4.17 -16.62
C SER A 135 8.42 -3.40 -15.84
N ALA A 136 8.20 -3.20 -14.55
CA ALA A 136 9.14 -2.59 -13.63
C ALA A 136 9.32 -3.51 -12.41
N THR A 137 10.52 -4.04 -12.24
CA THR A 137 10.82 -5.09 -11.27
C THR A 137 11.77 -4.59 -10.19
N ALA A 138 11.43 -4.80 -8.92
CA ALA A 138 12.27 -4.50 -7.76
C ALA A 138 12.34 -5.69 -6.79
N ARG A 139 13.47 -5.79 -6.08
CA ARG A 139 13.71 -6.84 -5.07
C ARG A 139 13.55 -6.33 -3.63
N ASP A 140 13.69 -5.03 -3.46
CA ASP A 140 13.52 -4.32 -2.21
C ASP A 140 13.07 -2.88 -2.48
N GLY A 141 12.73 -2.18 -1.41
CA GLY A 141 12.64 -0.73 -1.46
C GLY A 141 11.23 -0.15 -1.46
N LEU A 142 11.14 1.08 -1.94
CA LEU A 142 9.94 1.91 -1.99
C LEU A 142 9.77 2.39 -3.42
N ILE A 143 8.90 1.72 -4.16
CA ILE A 143 8.75 1.90 -5.60
C ILE A 143 7.31 2.25 -5.96
N GLY A 144 7.08 2.68 -7.19
CA GLY A 144 5.74 2.76 -7.71
C GLY A 144 5.74 2.93 -9.22
N ALA A 145 4.53 2.85 -9.77
CA ALA A 145 4.32 3.07 -11.18
C ALA A 145 2.92 3.65 -11.43
N GLU A 146 2.75 4.26 -12.58
CA GLU A 146 1.48 4.79 -13.07
C GLU A 146 1.31 4.45 -14.54
N ARG A 147 0.10 3.98 -14.86
CA ARG A 147 -0.35 3.87 -16.24
C ARG A 147 -1.02 5.18 -16.64
N ALA A 148 -0.22 6.08 -17.21
CA ALA A 148 -0.69 7.33 -17.79
C ALA A 148 -1.11 7.12 -19.26
N PRO A 149 -1.92 8.04 -19.84
CA PRO A 149 -2.27 7.97 -21.26
C PRO A 149 -1.06 7.93 -22.19
N GLU A 150 0.01 8.67 -21.84
CA GLU A 150 1.21 8.81 -22.66
C GLU A 150 2.22 7.65 -22.51
N GLY A 151 2.08 6.79 -21.50
CA GLY A 151 3.06 5.74 -21.24
C GLY A 151 2.97 5.10 -19.87
N PHE A 152 4.04 4.41 -19.49
CA PHE A 152 4.21 3.81 -18.19
C PHE A 152 5.29 4.57 -17.42
N VAL A 153 4.92 5.20 -16.31
CA VAL A 153 5.84 6.00 -15.50
C VAL A 153 6.24 5.17 -14.29
N CYS A 154 7.53 5.05 -14.03
CA CYS A 154 8.06 4.26 -12.94
C CYS A 154 8.96 5.13 -12.06
N TRP A 155 9.00 4.89 -10.76
CA TRP A 155 9.88 5.61 -9.84
C TRP A 155 10.30 4.77 -8.64
N THR A 156 11.40 5.16 -8.00
CA THR A 156 11.88 4.57 -6.75
C THR A 156 12.37 5.66 -5.80
N ARG A 157 12.04 5.52 -4.51
CA ARG A 157 12.56 6.35 -3.40
C ARG A 157 13.61 5.63 -2.57
N ARG A 158 13.64 4.30 -2.64
CA ARG A 158 14.59 3.41 -1.94
C ARG A 158 14.71 2.14 -2.74
N GLY A 159 15.89 1.54 -2.79
CA GLY A 159 16.16 0.35 -3.60
C GLY A 159 16.37 0.70 -5.08
N SER A 160 16.58 -0.34 -5.89
CA SER A 160 16.70 -0.21 -7.34
C SER A 160 15.54 -0.90 -8.06
N MET A 161 15.24 -0.44 -9.27
CA MET A 161 14.16 -0.98 -10.08
C MET A 161 14.59 -1.08 -11.54
N THR A 162 14.38 -2.24 -12.15
CA THR A 162 14.68 -2.48 -13.56
C THR A 162 13.41 -2.36 -14.40
N ILE A 163 13.47 -1.57 -15.47
CA ILE A 163 12.38 -1.43 -16.45
C ILE A 163 12.71 -2.24 -17.70
N ALA A 164 11.73 -3.02 -18.17
CA ALA A 164 11.85 -3.87 -19.33
C ALA A 164 10.62 -3.75 -20.25
N ASN A 165 10.83 -3.83 -21.57
CA ASN A 165 9.77 -3.77 -22.61
C ASN A 165 9.26 -5.16 -23.04
N GLY A 166 9.69 -6.21 -22.34
CA GLY A 166 9.39 -7.60 -22.66
C GLY A 166 10.25 -8.56 -21.83
N PRO A 167 9.97 -9.88 -21.90
CA PRO A 167 10.72 -10.87 -21.15
C PRO A 167 12.22 -10.83 -21.50
N GLY A 168 13.06 -10.56 -20.49
CA GLY A 168 14.53 -10.60 -20.62
C GLY A 168 15.19 -9.38 -21.27
N GLN A 169 14.45 -8.37 -21.70
CA GLN A 169 15.01 -7.16 -22.31
C GLN A 169 14.95 -5.98 -21.33
N SER A 170 16.05 -5.76 -20.61
CA SER A 170 16.20 -4.59 -19.73
C SER A 170 16.50 -3.34 -20.55
N GLU A 171 15.70 -2.29 -20.37
CA GLU A 171 15.88 -1.00 -21.05
C GLU A 171 16.50 0.05 -20.14
N ALA A 172 16.19 0.05 -18.84
CA ALA A 172 16.74 1.01 -17.89
C ALA A 172 16.78 0.46 -16.46
N VAL A 173 17.63 1.05 -15.63
CA VAL A 173 17.67 0.84 -14.18
C VAL A 173 17.47 2.17 -13.48
N LEU A 174 16.49 2.23 -12.59
CA LEU A 174 16.25 3.37 -11.71
C LEU A 174 16.90 3.11 -10.36
N MET A 175 17.62 4.12 -9.88
CA MET A 175 18.20 4.21 -8.55
C MET A 175 17.32 5.08 -7.65
N ALA A 176 17.45 4.91 -6.33
CA ALA A 176 16.70 5.67 -5.34
C ALA A 176 16.68 7.19 -5.64
N GLY A 177 15.49 7.77 -5.66
CA GLY A 177 15.27 9.17 -6.00
C GLY A 177 15.10 9.44 -7.50
N GLN A 178 15.00 8.41 -8.34
CA GLN A 178 14.77 8.55 -9.78
C GLN A 178 13.37 8.11 -10.22
N ARG A 179 12.92 8.66 -11.34
CA ARG A 179 11.77 8.22 -12.13
C ARG A 179 12.16 8.09 -13.60
N ALA A 180 11.38 7.40 -14.39
CA ALA A 180 11.49 7.42 -15.85
C ALA A 180 10.14 7.18 -16.53
N TRP A 181 10.04 7.63 -17.77
CA TRP A 181 8.91 7.36 -18.66
C TRP A 181 9.29 6.26 -19.64
N ALA A 182 8.49 5.21 -19.68
CA ALA A 182 8.57 4.14 -20.67
C ALA A 182 7.48 4.34 -21.73
N ARG A 183 7.90 4.60 -22.97
CA ARG A 183 7.02 4.85 -24.12
C ARG A 183 7.55 4.10 -25.33
N ARG A 184 6.66 3.44 -26.07
CA ARG A 184 7.06 2.60 -27.21
C ARG A 184 7.85 3.41 -28.23
N GLY A 185 9.05 2.94 -28.56
CA GLY A 185 9.94 3.58 -29.56
C GLY A 185 10.74 4.77 -29.04
N TRP A 186 10.65 5.10 -27.75
CA TRP A 186 11.43 6.19 -27.14
C TRP A 186 12.45 5.64 -26.15
N PRO A 187 13.66 6.24 -26.05
CA PRO A 187 14.62 5.88 -25.02
C PRO A 187 14.07 6.13 -23.60
N ILE A 188 14.29 5.18 -22.69
CA ILE A 188 13.96 5.36 -21.27
C ILE A 188 15.13 6.08 -20.59
N THR A 189 14.93 7.35 -20.25
CA THR A 189 15.95 8.16 -19.56
C THR A 189 15.54 8.42 -18.11
N PRO A 190 16.32 7.94 -17.12
CA PRO A 190 16.09 8.28 -15.71
C PRO A 190 16.25 9.78 -15.43
N GLU A 191 15.33 10.34 -14.64
CA GLU A 191 15.33 11.71 -14.18
C GLU A 191 15.01 11.80 -12.68
N PRO A 192 15.29 12.92 -11.98
CA PRO A 192 14.97 13.06 -10.58
C PRO A 192 13.46 12.90 -10.28
N PHE A 193 13.14 12.14 -9.23
CA PHE A 193 11.77 11.98 -8.73
C PHE A 193 11.49 12.92 -7.57
N VAL A 194 10.48 13.78 -7.73
CA VAL A 194 9.96 14.66 -6.69
C VAL A 194 8.48 14.36 -6.50
N ALA A 195 8.12 13.87 -5.31
CA ALA A 195 6.73 13.49 -4.99
C ALA A 195 5.83 14.70 -4.70
N GLY A 196 6.42 15.81 -4.26
CA GLY A 196 5.75 17.07 -4.00
C GLY A 196 6.74 18.19 -3.73
N ALA A 197 6.31 19.44 -3.96
CA ALA A 197 7.13 20.63 -3.74
C ALA A 197 7.41 20.89 -2.25
N SER A 198 6.47 20.51 -1.38
CA SER A 198 6.61 20.60 0.07
C SER A 198 6.80 19.20 0.67
N THR A 199 7.74 19.07 1.61
CA THR A 199 8.00 17.82 2.34
C THR A 199 8.03 18.05 3.84
N LEU A 200 7.62 17.03 4.60
CA LEU A 200 7.68 16.97 6.05
C LEU A 200 8.54 15.77 6.44
N THR A 201 9.60 16.02 7.20
CA THR A 201 10.54 15.00 7.67
C THR A 201 10.47 14.91 9.19
N VAL A 202 10.29 13.69 9.68
CA VAL A 202 10.37 13.31 11.10
C VAL A 202 11.58 12.41 11.26
N GLU A 203 12.51 12.82 12.11
CA GLU A 203 13.67 12.02 12.51
C GLU A 203 13.60 11.75 14.00
N SER A 204 13.48 10.49 14.41
CA SER A 204 13.55 10.12 15.83
C SER A 204 14.86 9.43 16.16
N THR A 205 15.31 9.65 17.39
CA THR A 205 16.44 8.96 18.02
C THR A 205 16.06 8.51 19.43
N GLY A 206 16.60 7.37 19.87
CA GLY A 206 16.24 6.75 21.14
C GLY A 206 15.20 5.64 20.97
N PRO A 207 14.57 5.17 22.07
CA PRO A 207 13.73 3.98 22.06
C PRO A 207 12.29 4.28 21.59
N VAL A 208 12.12 5.10 20.53
CA VAL A 208 10.81 5.40 19.93
C VAL A 208 10.84 5.28 18.41
N VAL A 209 9.78 4.69 17.86
CA VAL A 209 9.55 4.62 16.42
C VAL A 209 8.41 5.57 16.02
N PRO A 210 8.58 6.36 14.93
CA PRO A 210 7.60 7.34 14.49
C PRO A 210 6.62 6.76 13.46
N LEU A 211 5.35 7.08 13.60
CA LEU A 211 4.30 6.84 12.61
C LEU A 211 3.55 8.15 12.33
N LEU A 212 3.64 8.61 11.09
CA LEU A 212 3.00 9.83 10.64
C LEU A 212 1.76 9.50 9.82
N ARG A 213 0.62 10.12 10.16
CA ARG A 213 -0.63 10.02 9.40
C ARG A 213 -0.81 11.28 8.55
N LEU A 214 -1.36 11.13 7.35
CA LEU A 214 -1.81 12.29 6.59
C LEU A 214 -3.01 12.98 7.27
N PRO A 215 -3.30 14.25 6.94
CA PRO A 215 -4.39 15.00 7.57
C PRO A 215 -5.78 14.35 7.41
N ASP A 216 -6.01 13.62 6.33
CA ASP A 216 -7.26 12.87 6.11
C ASP A 216 -7.38 11.59 6.97
N GLY A 217 -6.30 11.21 7.65
CA GLY A 217 -6.21 10.03 8.50
C GLY A 217 -6.23 8.68 7.77
N ARG A 218 -6.30 8.65 6.44
CA ARG A 218 -6.53 7.42 5.66
C ARG A 218 -5.26 6.60 5.45
N VAL A 219 -4.15 7.28 5.21
CA VAL A 219 -2.86 6.67 4.91
C VAL A 219 -1.79 7.12 5.90
N SER A 220 -0.83 6.23 6.14
CA SER A 220 0.26 6.45 7.10
C SER A 220 1.62 6.07 6.51
N ALA A 221 2.67 6.69 7.03
CA ALA A 221 4.06 6.33 6.76
C ALA A 221 4.86 6.33 8.07
N GLY A 222 5.70 5.33 8.29
CA GLY A 222 6.54 5.19 9.47
C GLY A 222 6.61 3.75 9.95
N PHE A 223 6.53 3.57 11.26
CA PHE A 223 6.86 2.31 11.92
C PHE A 223 5.85 2.05 13.05
N LEU A 224 5.25 0.86 13.06
CA LEU A 224 4.41 0.39 14.16
C LEU A 224 5.25 -0.25 15.27
N SER A 225 6.38 -0.86 14.88
CA SER A 225 7.42 -1.40 15.75
C SER A 225 8.77 -1.31 15.02
N GLU A 226 9.85 -1.78 15.63
CA GLU A 226 11.17 -1.81 14.98
C GLU A 226 11.21 -2.67 13.70
N GLU A 227 10.30 -3.63 13.58
CA GLU A 227 10.27 -4.60 12.48
C GLU A 227 9.12 -4.36 11.49
N VAL A 228 8.12 -3.58 11.91
CA VAL A 228 6.89 -3.36 11.14
C VAL A 228 6.88 -1.94 10.59
N GLU A 229 7.38 -1.80 9.37
CA GLU A 229 7.34 -0.56 8.59
C GLU A 229 6.02 -0.45 7.82
N VAL A 230 5.39 0.72 7.91
CA VAL A 230 4.17 1.10 7.19
C VAL A 230 4.54 2.19 6.19
N ASN A 231 4.19 2.00 4.92
CA ASN A 231 4.48 3.00 3.89
C ASN A 231 3.35 3.03 2.84
N GLN A 232 2.26 3.70 3.22
CA GLN A 232 1.03 3.81 2.42
C GLN A 232 0.93 5.15 1.68
N VAL A 233 1.76 6.12 2.06
CA VAL A 233 1.74 7.48 1.50
C VAL A 233 2.57 7.51 0.23
N PHE A 234 1.94 7.89 -0.90
CA PHE A 234 2.62 8.08 -2.17
C PHE A 234 3.87 8.98 -2.04
N GLY A 235 5.00 8.47 -2.52
CA GLY A 235 6.26 9.21 -2.53
C GLY A 235 6.90 9.43 -1.16
N SER A 236 6.34 8.84 -0.11
CA SER A 236 6.99 8.87 1.20
C SER A 236 8.29 8.06 1.21
N LEU A 237 9.14 8.35 2.19
CA LEU A 237 10.35 7.59 2.48
C LEU A 237 10.33 7.23 3.96
N THR A 238 10.56 5.96 4.24
CA THR A 238 10.79 5.44 5.58
C THR A 238 12.16 4.78 5.59
N SER A 239 12.93 4.98 6.65
CA SER A 239 14.26 4.39 6.78
C SER A 239 14.64 4.23 8.23
N SER A 240 15.36 3.16 8.55
CA SER A 240 15.95 2.91 9.85
C SER A 240 17.47 2.81 9.72
N ARG A 241 18.22 3.53 10.53
CA ARG A 241 19.69 3.41 10.60
C ARG A 241 20.07 2.81 11.95
N GLY A 242 20.50 1.55 11.94
CA GLY A 242 21.00 0.85 13.12
C GLY A 242 19.99 0.70 14.25
N ARG A 243 18.68 0.64 13.95
CA ARG A 243 17.56 0.56 14.93
C ARG A 243 17.47 1.69 15.97
N GLN A 244 18.37 2.65 15.93
CA GLN A 244 18.43 3.77 16.88
C GLN A 244 18.00 5.10 16.29
N ARG A 245 17.96 5.19 14.95
CA ARG A 245 17.50 6.38 14.23
C ARG A 245 16.49 6.00 13.17
N TRP A 246 15.33 6.63 13.23
CA TRP A 246 14.23 6.40 12.30
C TRP A 246 13.93 7.69 11.56
N VAL A 247 13.70 7.57 10.25
CA VAL A 247 13.39 8.71 9.37
C VAL A 247 12.09 8.39 8.65
N VAL A 248 11.17 9.36 8.67
CA VAL A 248 9.94 9.36 7.90
C VAL A 248 9.87 10.68 7.15
N GLU A 249 9.73 10.63 5.84
CA GLU A 249 9.50 11.79 5.00
C GLU A 249 8.22 11.59 4.19
N VAL A 250 7.33 12.57 4.19
CA VAL A 250 6.09 12.55 3.42
C VAL A 250 5.92 13.85 2.63
N PRO A 251 5.15 13.85 1.52
CA PRO A 251 4.66 15.09 0.92
C PRO A 251 3.81 15.89 1.92
N ALA A 252 4.03 17.20 1.96
CA ALA A 252 3.47 18.10 2.96
C ALA A 252 2.64 19.26 2.38
N GLY A 253 2.11 19.08 1.16
CA GLY A 253 1.26 20.09 0.52
C GLY A 253 -0.23 19.99 0.86
N ALA A 254 -0.66 18.94 1.56
CA ALA A 254 -2.04 18.83 2.02
C ALA A 254 -2.27 19.74 3.24
N PRO A 255 -3.37 20.51 3.28
CA PRO A 255 -3.69 21.32 4.44
C PRO A 255 -4.12 20.45 5.63
N GLY A 256 -3.83 20.92 6.84
CA GLY A 256 -4.32 20.32 8.08
C GLY A 256 -3.21 19.87 9.02
N ALA A 257 -3.63 19.23 10.11
CA ALA A 257 -2.71 18.69 11.10
C ALA A 257 -2.28 17.28 10.70
N TYR A 258 -0.99 16.99 10.79
CA TYR A 258 -0.43 15.65 10.61
C TYR A 258 -0.26 15.01 11.99
N PRO A 259 -1.06 13.99 12.36
CA PRO A 259 -0.84 13.26 13.59
C PRO A 259 0.47 12.48 13.52
N LEU A 260 1.37 12.74 14.48
CA LEU A 260 2.59 11.98 14.68
C LEU A 260 2.44 11.14 15.95
N VAL A 261 2.38 9.83 15.77
CA VAL A 261 2.38 8.85 16.87
C VAL A 261 3.80 8.35 17.08
N LEU A 262 4.25 8.35 18.34
CA LEU A 262 5.52 7.79 18.76
C LEU A 262 5.23 6.55 19.60
N THR A 263 5.76 5.41 19.19
CA THR A 263 5.60 4.16 19.95
C THR A 263 6.94 3.81 20.61
N GLY A 264 6.93 3.68 21.94
CA GLY A 264 8.09 3.26 22.71
C GLY A 264 8.42 1.79 22.44
N VAL A 265 9.62 1.54 21.93
CA VAL A 265 10.15 0.17 21.70
C VAL A 265 11.07 -0.28 22.84
N GLY A 266 11.38 0.62 23.77
CA GLY A 266 12.14 0.37 24.98
C GLY A 266 11.91 1.48 26.01
N ALA A 267 12.69 1.49 27.08
CA ALA A 267 12.65 2.55 28.09
C ALA A 267 13.84 3.51 27.93
N GLY A 268 13.59 4.81 28.14
CA GLY A 268 14.65 5.82 28.23
C GLY A 268 14.38 7.08 27.39
N PRO A 269 15.35 8.00 27.37
CA PRO A 269 15.19 9.30 26.75
C PRO A 269 15.12 9.17 25.23
N PHE A 270 14.27 9.99 24.62
CA PHE A 270 14.18 10.12 23.17
C PHE A 270 14.21 11.58 22.74
N ALA A 271 14.57 11.78 21.47
CA ALA A 271 14.44 13.05 20.78
C ALA A 271 13.81 12.84 19.40
N VAL A 272 12.90 13.71 19.01
CA VAL A 272 12.26 13.72 17.69
C VAL A 272 12.40 15.09 17.07
N GLN A 273 13.03 15.15 15.91
CA GLN A 273 13.14 16.34 15.10
C GLN A 273 12.10 16.32 14.01
N VAL A 274 11.34 17.39 13.91
CA VAL A 274 10.35 17.59 12.86
C VAL A 274 10.77 18.81 12.07
N SER A 275 10.83 18.67 10.74
CA SER A 275 11.17 19.78 9.86
C SER A 275 10.36 19.71 8.58
N ALA A 276 10.03 20.87 8.02
CA ALA A 276 9.44 20.93 6.69
C ALA A 276 10.31 21.73 5.73
N ARG A 277 10.23 21.36 4.45
CA ARG A 277 10.93 22.00 3.35
C ARG A 277 9.98 22.35 2.21
N TYR A 278 10.30 23.40 1.47
CA TYR A 278 9.67 23.76 0.20
C TYR A 278 10.77 23.92 -0.85
N LEU A 279 10.70 23.15 -1.94
CA LEU A 279 11.73 23.11 -2.99
C LEU A 279 13.15 22.95 -2.42
N GLY A 280 13.28 22.11 -1.39
CA GLY A 280 14.55 21.86 -0.69
C GLY A 280 14.91 22.88 0.40
N PHE A 281 14.31 24.07 0.42
CA PHE A 281 14.57 25.10 1.44
C PHE A 281 13.79 24.82 2.71
N ARG A 282 14.46 24.87 3.86
CA ARG A 282 13.83 24.64 5.17
C ARG A 282 12.89 25.79 5.52
N VAL A 283 11.64 25.43 5.84
CA VAL A 283 10.59 26.37 6.23
C VAL A 283 10.47 26.46 7.75
N PHE A 284 10.44 25.32 8.44
CA PHE A 284 10.50 25.28 9.91
C PHE A 284 11.24 24.02 10.40
N ARG A 285 11.66 24.05 11.67
CA ARG A 285 12.25 22.92 12.39
C ARG A 285 12.00 23.08 13.87
N GLU A 286 11.54 22.01 14.48
CA GLU A 286 11.28 21.90 15.92
C GLU A 286 11.77 20.55 16.44
N THR A 287 12.04 20.50 17.74
CA THR A 287 12.52 19.30 18.41
C THR A 287 11.62 19.02 19.60
N LEU A 288 11.16 17.78 19.70
CA LEU A 288 10.49 17.22 20.88
C LEU A 288 11.45 16.30 21.61
N THR A 289 11.37 16.30 22.93
CA THR A 289 12.13 15.40 23.81
C THR A 289 11.19 14.81 24.84
N GLY A 290 11.50 13.61 25.32
CA GLY A 290 10.74 12.98 26.39
C GLY A 290 11.39 11.69 26.87
N GLU A 291 10.68 11.01 27.75
CA GLU A 291 11.00 9.65 28.21
C GLU A 291 9.98 8.70 27.63
N ALA A 292 10.43 7.58 27.06
CA ALA A 292 9.55 6.54 26.57
C ALA A 292 9.54 5.35 27.51
N ARG A 293 8.42 4.64 27.55
CA ARG A 293 8.30 3.30 28.12
C ARG A 293 7.99 2.31 27.01
N HIS A 294 8.38 1.05 27.19
CA HIS A 294 8.07 0.00 26.24
C HIS A 294 6.56 -0.15 26.06
N GLY A 295 6.08 -0.11 24.82
CA GLY A 295 4.66 -0.18 24.45
C GLY A 295 3.87 1.12 24.65
N GLU A 296 4.45 2.15 25.28
CA GLU A 296 3.79 3.45 25.43
C GLU A 296 3.59 4.12 24.07
N ARG A 297 2.43 4.70 23.87
CA ARG A 297 2.12 5.47 22.66
C ARG A 297 1.87 6.92 23.04
N LEU A 298 2.67 7.80 22.45
CA LEU A 298 2.52 9.24 22.57
C LEU A 298 2.05 9.80 21.23
N VAL A 299 1.32 10.91 21.26
CA VAL A 299 0.92 11.65 20.06
C VAL A 299 1.24 13.12 20.20
N THR A 300 1.57 13.72 19.07
CA THR A 300 1.55 15.17 18.84
C THR A 300 0.90 15.44 17.48
N ARG A 301 0.51 16.69 17.23
CA ARG A 301 0.01 17.14 15.94
C ARG A 301 0.95 18.18 15.37
N ILE A 302 1.30 17.99 14.11
CA ILE A 302 2.09 18.95 13.34
C ILE A 302 1.10 19.75 12.50
N ALA A 303 0.79 20.97 12.95
CA ALA A 303 -0.07 21.86 12.17
C ALA A 303 0.76 22.54 11.09
N THR A 304 0.31 22.50 9.83
CA THR A 304 0.96 23.19 8.72
C THR A 304 0.04 24.24 8.11
N ARG A 305 0.62 25.33 7.63
CA ARG A 305 -0.08 26.30 6.78
C ARG A 305 0.48 26.20 5.37
N VAL A 306 -0.39 25.89 4.42
CA VAL A 306 -0.05 25.69 3.01
C VAL A 306 -0.82 26.66 2.12
N THR A 307 -0.28 26.96 0.93
CA THR A 307 -0.94 27.76 -0.10
C THR A 307 -0.84 27.06 -1.45
N GLY A 308 -1.93 27.03 -2.19
CA GLY A 308 -2.09 26.32 -3.46
C GLY A 308 -3.10 25.18 -3.37
N ASP A 309 -3.84 24.94 -4.44
CA ASP A 309 -4.94 23.97 -4.46
C ASP A 309 -4.47 22.54 -4.77
N ASP A 310 -3.38 22.38 -5.53
CA ASP A 310 -2.79 21.06 -5.80
C ASP A 310 -1.77 20.71 -4.71
N PRO A 311 -2.01 19.65 -3.90
CA PRO A 311 -1.08 19.23 -2.85
C PRO A 311 0.33 18.87 -3.35
N ARG A 312 0.50 18.61 -4.65
CA ARG A 312 1.82 18.31 -5.24
C ARG A 312 2.67 19.55 -5.44
N THR A 313 2.06 20.71 -5.64
CA THR A 313 2.77 21.98 -5.90
C THR A 313 2.58 23.00 -4.78
N ALA A 314 1.63 22.75 -3.86
CA ALA A 314 1.34 23.60 -2.73
C ALA A 314 2.59 23.89 -1.90
N ARG A 315 2.69 25.16 -1.47
CA ARG A 315 3.81 25.70 -0.70
C ARG A 315 3.47 25.70 0.78
N ILE A 316 4.30 25.03 1.58
CA ILE A 316 4.27 25.17 3.03
C ILE A 316 4.95 26.48 3.47
N HIS A 317 4.27 27.26 4.31
CA HIS A 317 4.73 28.57 4.78
C HIS A 317 5.22 28.55 6.23
N SER A 318 4.60 27.72 7.06
CA SER A 318 4.97 27.56 8.47
C SER A 318 4.41 26.23 8.97
N GLY A 319 4.94 25.79 10.11
CA GLY A 319 4.33 24.75 10.91
C GLY A 319 4.65 24.93 12.38
N SER A 320 3.95 24.17 13.21
CA SER A 320 4.11 24.15 14.67
C SER A 320 3.79 22.77 15.22
N LEU A 321 4.39 22.38 16.35
CA LEU A 321 4.00 21.18 17.07
C LEU A 321 3.18 21.47 18.32
N GLU A 322 2.16 20.62 18.53
CA GLU A 322 1.48 20.54 19.82
C GLU A 322 2.36 19.80 20.86
N ALA A 323 2.05 19.99 22.14
CA ALA A 323 2.66 19.21 23.21
C ALA A 323 2.36 17.71 23.06
N LEU A 324 3.30 16.87 23.49
CA LEU A 324 3.11 15.43 23.54
C LEU A 324 2.03 15.07 24.57
N ARG A 325 1.16 14.12 24.21
CA ARG A 325 0.15 13.53 25.10
C ARG A 325 0.07 12.02 24.89
N ALA A 326 -0.49 11.31 25.86
CA ALA A 326 -0.79 9.88 25.69
C ALA A 326 -1.75 9.67 24.52
N TRP A 327 -1.56 8.57 23.78
CA TRP A 327 -2.41 8.17 22.66
C TRP A 327 -3.26 6.95 23.04
N ASP A 328 -4.57 7.11 22.94
CA ASP A 328 -5.60 6.10 23.22
C ASP A 328 -6.31 5.57 21.96
N GLY A 329 -6.00 6.15 20.79
CA GLY A 329 -6.67 5.78 19.54
C GLY A 329 -6.20 4.47 18.91
N ASP A 330 -6.98 3.98 17.95
CA ASP A 330 -6.62 2.81 17.16
C ASP A 330 -5.35 3.05 16.31
N GLY A 331 -4.63 1.96 16.05
CA GLY A 331 -3.58 1.96 15.02
C GLY A 331 -4.17 2.17 13.62
N PRO A 332 -3.34 2.51 12.62
CA PRO A 332 -3.79 2.41 11.23
C PRO A 332 -4.25 0.98 10.94
N ALA A 333 -5.15 0.81 9.97
CA ALA A 333 -5.52 -0.51 9.46
C ALA A 333 -4.23 -1.31 9.23
N ALA A 334 -4.05 -2.36 10.03
CA ALA A 334 -2.75 -2.99 10.19
C ALA A 334 -2.30 -3.58 8.86
N VAL A 335 -0.98 -3.51 8.59
CA VAL A 335 -0.38 -4.46 7.65
C VAL A 335 -0.67 -5.83 8.23
N LEU A 336 -1.51 -6.61 7.57
CA LEU A 336 -1.80 -7.98 7.99
C LEU A 336 -0.52 -8.79 7.78
N LEU A 337 0.27 -8.91 8.84
CA LEU A 337 1.57 -9.58 8.80
C LEU A 337 1.42 -11.09 8.49
N ARG A 338 0.22 -11.65 8.68
CA ARG A 338 -0.17 -12.98 8.22
C ARG A 338 -1.67 -12.95 7.85
N PRO A 339 -2.08 -13.55 6.72
CA PRO A 339 -3.49 -13.86 6.50
C PRO A 339 -3.97 -14.77 7.62
N ALA A 340 -5.22 -14.59 8.06
CA ALA A 340 -5.88 -15.61 8.85
C ALA A 340 -5.98 -16.87 7.97
N LEU A 341 -5.14 -17.87 8.22
CA LEU A 341 -5.37 -19.21 7.70
C LEU A 341 -6.75 -19.61 8.24
N GLY A 342 -7.73 -19.74 7.33
CA GLY A 342 -9.11 -20.01 7.69
C GLY A 342 -9.16 -21.13 8.71
N GLY A 343 -9.63 -20.81 9.93
CA GLY A 343 -9.88 -21.81 10.94
C GLY A 343 -10.91 -22.79 10.42
N ASP A 344 -10.67 -24.08 10.65
CA ASP A 344 -11.62 -25.16 10.44
C ASP A 344 -13.03 -24.71 10.87
N ALA A 345 -13.89 -24.48 9.88
CA ALA A 345 -15.31 -24.43 10.11
C ALA A 345 -15.71 -25.84 10.54
N GLY A 346 -15.84 -26.00 11.86
CA GLY A 346 -16.03 -27.28 12.50
C GLY A 346 -17.14 -28.09 11.86
N MET A 347 -16.82 -29.35 11.58
CA MET A 347 -17.78 -30.44 11.72
C MET A 347 -18.37 -30.37 13.13
N ARG A 348 -19.62 -29.93 13.21
CA ARG A 348 -20.59 -30.37 14.21
C ARG A 348 -21.78 -30.92 13.46
#